data_AF-A0A4Y8Y0N1-F1
#
_entry.id   AF-A0A4Y8Y0N1-F1
#
_cell.length_a   1.000
_cell.length_b   1.000
_cell.length_c   1.000
_cell.angle_alpha   90.00
_cell.angle_beta   90.00
_cell.angle_gamma   90.00
#
_symmetry.space_group_name_H-M   'P 1'
#
loop_
_entity.id
_entity.type
_entity.pdbx_description
1 polymer ?
#
loop_
_entity_poly.entity_id
_entity_poly.type
_entity_poly.pdbx_seq_one_letter_code
_entity_poly.pdbx_strand_id
1 'polypeptide(L)'
;MTPTELDVCLRACAVHSGKMVGSLDRKRVELAEKLRLVLAAHATGPGESAQAAAAGTPLIRRAAKKVVAGPTGSLSGELLDALLAAGNKGLECGYADELKLSLLISDAVLTQRKNSRAGWRLRARTLEAMGDEPATIAAYERYLALTEEDGFGVAPRIAGLHSAGEQQDELLTLLERGCPQASVYADGPATDIWAEGVALHEAGDRAGAEARLIGALLAMRGDDSPVTDLQVSIGQYLDLRLAHGGPLEETRQLAALYGEMRRNRQRGPVPDPTFGDVQWLTLGEFRNQIAGKSICLIANSQSVGRGSMGPEIDAYDLVVRFNSYKIDAPATGRRTDIHTSIHKHGFNWDQQVTTRLIFGGLSGDWKNSLRNRLVPGAQTYVNDESLRWPLRNIGRVGNDTWPAIPTTGFNMLWLLDFLDASPKLDLIGFDFYESGAYRLKDAMKMPITSVHEYTSEKAWVMERAQSVTDTRISLR
;
A
#
# COMPACT_ATOMS: atom_id res chain seq x y z
N MET A 1 -15.47 15.40 -11.28
CA MET A 1 -14.45 16.41 -10.92
C MET A 1 -15.15 17.74 -10.97
N THR A 2 -15.15 18.48 -9.87
CA THR A 2 -15.80 19.78 -9.79
C THR A 2 -14.75 20.84 -10.06
N PRO A 3 -14.84 21.63 -11.16
CA PRO A 3 -13.88 22.69 -11.43
C PRO A 3 -13.73 23.60 -10.22
N THR A 4 -12.51 23.69 -9.70
CA THR A 4 -12.22 24.42 -8.46
C THR A 4 -11.07 25.38 -8.70
N GLU A 5 -11.34 26.67 -8.50
CA GLU A 5 -10.34 27.73 -8.62
C GLU A 5 -9.27 27.60 -7.53
N LEU A 6 -8.01 27.85 -7.91
CA LEU A 6 -6.86 27.69 -7.01
C LEU A 6 -6.99 28.57 -5.77
N ASP A 7 -7.49 29.80 -5.92
CA ASP A 7 -7.67 30.75 -4.82
C ASP A 7 -8.69 30.27 -3.79
N VAL A 8 -9.74 29.55 -4.22
CA VAL A 8 -10.74 28.96 -3.32
C VAL A 8 -10.08 27.87 -2.46
N CYS A 9 -9.28 27.01 -3.09
CA CYS A 9 -8.54 25.97 -2.41
C CYS A 9 -7.53 26.54 -1.40
N LEU A 10 -6.78 27.58 -1.77
CA LEU A 10 -5.80 28.22 -0.90
C LEU A 10 -6.44 28.89 0.32
N ARG A 11 -7.58 29.58 0.13
CA ARG A 11 -8.37 30.12 1.24
C ARG A 11 -8.85 29.02 2.19
N ALA A 12 -9.34 27.90 1.66
CA ALA A 12 -9.74 26.77 2.48
C ALA A 12 -8.55 26.18 3.27
N CYS A 13 -7.38 26.04 2.64
CA CYS A 13 -6.16 25.60 3.32
C CYS A 13 -5.77 26.54 4.47
N ALA A 14 -5.86 27.86 4.28
CA ALA A 14 -5.59 28.85 5.32
C ALA A 14 -6.57 28.72 6.51
N VAL A 15 -7.88 28.63 6.22
CA VAL A 15 -8.91 28.47 7.25
C VAL A 15 -8.70 27.19 8.05
N HIS A 16 -8.47 26.06 7.37
CA HIS A 16 -8.21 24.78 8.05
C HIS A 16 -6.92 24.80 8.88
N SER A 17 -5.85 25.43 8.37
CA SER A 17 -4.61 25.60 9.14
C SER A 17 -4.83 26.36 10.45
N GLY A 18 -5.71 27.37 10.44
CA GLY A 18 -6.08 28.13 11.64
C GLY A 18 -6.90 27.30 12.64
N LYS A 19 -7.86 26.52 12.16
CA LYS A 19 -8.71 25.65 12.99
C LYS A 19 -7.92 24.59 13.77
N MET A 20 -6.77 24.17 13.25
CA MET A 20 -5.95 23.11 13.84
C MET A 20 -4.92 23.60 14.86
N VAL A 21 -4.83 24.91 15.09
CA VAL A 21 -3.94 25.48 16.12
C VAL A 21 -4.38 25.00 17.51
N GLY A 22 -3.47 24.38 18.25
CA GLY A 22 -3.74 23.85 19.58
C GLY A 22 -4.46 22.49 19.59
N SER A 23 -4.57 21.80 18.45
CA SER A 23 -5.10 20.44 18.43
C SER A 23 -4.21 19.48 19.24
N LEU A 24 -4.83 18.61 20.04
CA LEU A 24 -4.14 17.54 20.76
C LEU A 24 -3.91 16.30 19.90
N ASP A 25 -4.53 16.22 18.71
CA ASP A 25 -4.34 15.11 17.79
C ASP A 25 -3.09 15.32 16.94
N ARG A 26 -2.10 14.45 17.13
CA ARG A 26 -0.85 14.43 16.38
C ARG A 26 -1.05 14.46 14.87
N LYS A 27 -2.06 13.75 14.32
CA LYS A 27 -2.31 13.73 12.87
C LYS A 27 -2.74 15.10 12.35
N ARG A 28 -3.59 15.80 13.11
CA ARG A 28 -4.04 17.17 12.80
C ARG A 28 -2.92 18.19 12.95
N VAL A 29 -2.02 18.01 13.92
CA VAL A 29 -0.82 18.85 14.05
C VAL A 29 0.07 18.71 12.81
N GLU A 30 0.37 17.48 12.39
CA GLU A 30 1.16 17.21 11.19
C GLU A 30 0.48 17.74 9.91
N LEU A 31 -0.86 17.69 9.83
CA LEU A 31 -1.62 18.32 8.74
C LEU A 31 -1.48 19.84 8.75
N ALA A 32 -1.61 20.47 9.91
CA ALA A 32 -1.44 21.92 10.03
C ALA A 32 -0.08 22.38 9.54
N GLU A 33 0.99 21.62 9.82
CA GLU A 33 2.32 21.88 9.26
C GLU A 33 2.35 21.81 7.74
N LYS A 34 1.73 20.79 7.13
CA LYS A 34 1.64 20.70 5.66
C LYS A 34 0.85 21.85 5.06
N LEU A 35 -0.23 22.29 5.70
CA LEU A 35 -1.00 23.45 5.25
C LEU A 35 -0.20 24.75 5.34
N ARG A 36 0.63 24.94 6.37
CA ARG A 36 1.56 26.08 6.44
C ARG A 36 2.58 26.06 5.30
N LEU A 37 3.09 24.89 4.92
CA LEU A 37 3.99 24.76 3.77
C LEU A 37 3.28 25.12 2.45
N VAL A 38 1.99 24.79 2.28
CA VAL A 38 1.20 25.25 1.13
C VAL A 38 1.14 26.77 1.07
N LEU A 39 0.83 27.42 2.19
CA LEU A 39 0.72 28.88 2.26
C LEU A 39 2.06 29.57 2.02
N ALA A 40 3.14 29.01 2.57
CA ALA A 40 4.50 29.51 2.34
C ALA A 40 4.89 29.39 0.85
N ALA A 41 4.67 28.22 0.23
CA ALA A 41 4.96 28.00 -1.18
C ALA A 41 4.14 28.90 -2.12
N HIS A 42 2.92 29.26 -1.71
CA HIS A 42 2.11 30.24 -2.44
C HIS A 42 2.68 31.66 -2.32
N ALA A 43 3.08 32.08 -1.11
CA ALA A 43 3.64 33.40 -0.85
C ALA A 43 5.01 33.62 -1.51
N THR A 44 5.79 32.56 -1.75
CA THR A 44 7.08 32.62 -2.43
C THR A 44 7.00 32.44 -3.96
N GLY A 45 5.80 32.25 -4.51
CA GLY A 45 5.59 32.14 -5.95
C GLY A 45 5.98 33.43 -6.71
N PRO A 46 6.23 33.38 -8.03
CA PRO A 46 6.60 34.55 -8.82
C PRO A 46 5.39 35.48 -8.98
N GLY A 47 5.14 36.29 -7.97
CA GLY A 47 4.11 37.31 -7.91
C GLY A 47 4.33 38.13 -6.65
N GLU A 48 4.75 39.39 -6.84
CA GLU A 48 5.02 40.40 -5.80
C GLU A 48 6.40 40.37 -5.12
N SER A 49 7.47 40.46 -5.92
CA SER A 49 8.68 41.14 -5.44
C SER A 49 8.44 42.65 -5.41
N ALA A 50 8.33 43.20 -4.21
CA ALA A 50 8.29 44.62 -3.91
C ALA A 50 9.40 45.40 -4.65
N GLN A 51 9.05 46.61 -5.09
CA GLN A 51 9.97 47.59 -5.66
C GLN A 51 11.15 47.86 -4.71
N ALA A 52 12.37 47.57 -5.15
CA ALA A 52 13.60 48.14 -4.62
C ALA A 52 14.60 48.34 -5.77
N ALA A 53 15.36 49.43 -5.67
CA ALA A 53 15.97 50.16 -6.77
C ALA A 53 17.32 49.61 -7.31
N ALA A 54 17.52 49.92 -8.60
CA ALA A 54 18.75 50.37 -9.28
C ALA A 54 19.93 49.41 -9.62
N ALA A 55 20.26 49.49 -10.92
CA ALA A 55 21.58 49.49 -11.58
C ALA A 55 22.35 48.16 -11.83
N GLY A 56 22.55 47.86 -13.12
CA GLY A 56 23.58 46.92 -13.63
C GLY A 56 23.26 46.30 -14.99
N THR A 57 23.88 46.80 -16.07
CA THR A 57 23.76 46.35 -17.48
C THR A 57 24.57 45.05 -17.76
N PRO A 58 24.47 44.39 -18.95
CA PRO A 58 24.10 42.97 -19.07
C PRO A 58 25.20 42.06 -19.66
N LEU A 59 25.14 40.73 -19.49
CA LEU A 59 25.89 39.78 -20.34
C LEU A 59 25.18 38.42 -20.49
N ILE A 60 24.86 38.10 -21.76
CA ILE A 60 24.71 36.78 -22.41
C ILE A 60 23.62 35.82 -21.88
N ARG A 61 22.43 35.91 -22.51
CA ARG A 61 21.43 34.82 -22.50
C ARG A 61 21.65 33.88 -23.68
N ARG A 62 21.95 32.60 -23.40
CA ARG A 62 21.64 31.48 -24.29
C ARG A 62 20.13 31.21 -24.23
N ALA A 63 19.55 30.98 -25.40
CA ALA A 63 18.12 30.79 -25.61
C ALA A 63 17.59 29.53 -24.90
N ALA A 64 16.96 29.72 -23.75
CA ALA A 64 15.98 28.78 -23.21
C ALA A 64 14.63 29.06 -23.86
N LYS A 65 14.01 27.99 -24.36
CA LYS A 65 12.69 27.97 -24.99
C LYS A 65 11.68 28.74 -24.13
N LYS A 66 11.09 29.79 -24.71
CA LYS A 66 10.07 30.66 -24.12
C LYS A 66 8.91 29.80 -23.60
N VAL A 67 8.83 29.57 -22.30
CA VAL A 67 7.57 29.23 -21.64
C VAL A 67 6.78 30.53 -21.62
N VAL A 68 5.70 30.56 -22.39
CA VAL A 68 4.76 31.68 -22.41
C VAL A 68 4.23 31.83 -20.98
N ALA A 69 4.48 33.00 -20.39
CA ALA A 69 3.89 33.37 -19.11
C ALA A 69 2.37 33.38 -19.28
N GLY A 70 1.72 32.38 -18.66
CA GLY A 70 0.29 32.44 -18.41
C GLY A 70 -0.03 33.48 -17.32
N PRO A 71 -1.29 33.87 -17.18
CA PRO A 71 -1.69 34.90 -16.22
C PRO A 71 -1.34 34.47 -14.79
N THR A 72 -1.15 35.45 -13.92
CA THR A 72 -1.09 35.29 -12.46
C THR A 72 -2.14 34.27 -12.00
N GLY A 73 -1.71 33.09 -11.54
CA GLY A 73 -2.61 31.99 -11.19
C GLY A 73 -2.18 30.58 -11.63
N SER A 74 -1.09 30.42 -12.40
CA SER A 74 -0.62 29.08 -12.80
C SER A 74 0.03 28.32 -11.63
N LEU A 75 -0.42 27.08 -11.40
CA LEU A 75 0.11 26.21 -10.35
C LEU A 75 1.61 25.87 -10.54
N SER A 76 2.48 26.41 -9.67
CA SER A 76 3.91 26.12 -9.66
C SER A 76 4.20 24.66 -9.25
N GLY A 77 5.41 24.17 -9.53
CA GLY A 77 5.82 22.81 -9.11
C GLY A 77 5.84 22.64 -7.59
N GLU A 78 6.45 23.60 -6.88
CA GLU A 78 6.52 23.59 -5.42
C GLU A 78 5.14 23.66 -4.76
N LEU A 79 4.25 24.51 -5.27
CA LEU A 79 2.89 24.61 -4.76
C LEU A 79 2.07 23.34 -5.04
N LEU A 80 2.26 22.70 -6.21
CA LEU A 80 1.66 21.40 -6.50
C LEU A 80 2.10 20.35 -5.48
N ASP A 81 3.40 20.24 -5.23
CA ASP A 81 3.94 19.23 -4.31
C ASP A 81 3.46 19.47 -2.87
N ALA A 82 3.42 20.73 -2.44
CA ALA A 82 2.88 21.12 -1.14
C ALA A 82 1.38 20.77 -1.02
N LEU A 83 0.57 21.08 -2.03
CA LEU A 83 -0.86 20.76 -2.07
C LEU A 83 -1.08 19.24 -2.02
N LEU A 84 -0.36 18.47 -2.84
CA LEU A 84 -0.45 17.02 -2.82
C LEU A 84 -0.05 16.43 -1.47
N ALA A 85 0.99 16.97 -0.82
CA ALA A 85 1.40 16.54 0.51
C ALA A 85 0.32 16.86 1.57
N ALA A 86 -0.27 18.06 1.54
CA ALA A 86 -1.35 18.44 2.42
C ALA A 86 -2.61 17.58 2.20
N GLY A 87 -2.99 17.34 0.95
CA GLY A 87 -4.14 16.48 0.62
C GLY A 87 -3.96 15.03 1.04
N ASN A 88 -2.77 14.44 0.83
CA ASN A 88 -2.49 13.10 1.36
C ASN A 88 -2.54 13.08 2.89
N LYS A 89 -2.09 14.14 3.55
CA LYS A 89 -2.13 14.23 5.01
C LYS A 89 -3.55 14.43 5.55
N GLY A 90 -4.39 15.18 4.84
CA GLY A 90 -5.82 15.31 5.13
C GLY A 90 -6.54 13.97 5.04
N LEU A 91 -6.26 13.19 3.99
CA LEU A 91 -6.74 11.83 3.84
C LEU A 91 -6.31 10.91 5.01
N GLU A 92 -5.05 10.99 5.46
CA GLU A 92 -4.55 10.20 6.61
C GLU A 92 -5.23 10.53 7.95
N CYS A 93 -5.75 11.76 8.09
CA CYS A 93 -6.52 12.16 9.27
C CYS A 93 -7.86 11.41 9.31
N GLY A 94 -8.53 11.28 8.17
CA GLY A 94 -9.75 10.48 8.02
C GLY A 94 -11.04 11.09 8.59
N TYR A 95 -10.98 12.32 9.10
CA TYR A 95 -12.14 13.07 9.58
C TYR A 95 -12.88 13.74 8.42
N ALA A 96 -14.19 13.93 8.55
CA ALA A 96 -15.06 14.44 7.47
C ALA A 96 -14.60 15.79 6.89
N ASP A 97 -14.20 16.73 7.74
CA ASP A 97 -13.74 18.06 7.33
C ASP A 97 -12.42 17.99 6.54
N GLU A 98 -11.48 17.15 6.99
CA GLU A 98 -10.19 16.92 6.35
C GLU A 98 -10.31 16.12 5.04
N LEU A 99 -11.27 15.20 4.94
CA LEU A 99 -11.59 14.52 3.68
C LEU A 99 -12.18 15.49 2.65
N LYS A 100 -13.11 16.37 3.06
CA LYS A 100 -13.64 17.44 2.20
C LYS A 100 -12.53 18.38 1.72
N LEU A 101 -11.60 18.77 2.58
CA LEU A 101 -10.43 19.56 2.21
C LEU A 101 -9.54 18.82 1.20
N SER A 102 -9.28 17.52 1.42
CA SER A 102 -8.46 16.71 0.53
C SER A 102 -9.09 16.57 -0.87
N LEU A 103 -10.43 16.45 -0.91
CA LEU A 103 -11.18 16.40 -2.16
C LEU A 103 -11.06 17.73 -2.92
N LEU A 104 -11.28 18.86 -2.22
CA LEU A 104 -11.12 20.21 -2.76
C LEU A 104 -9.71 20.44 -3.32
N ILE A 105 -8.67 20.02 -2.60
CA ILE A 105 -7.28 20.10 -3.05
C ILE A 105 -7.09 19.28 -4.33
N SER A 106 -7.60 18.05 -4.37
CA SER A 106 -7.48 17.19 -5.54
C SER A 106 -8.19 17.79 -6.77
N ASP A 107 -9.37 18.39 -6.59
CA ASP A 107 -10.12 19.07 -7.65
C ASP A 107 -9.39 20.33 -8.15
N ALA A 108 -8.81 21.14 -7.26
CA ALA A 108 -8.02 22.30 -7.65
C ALA A 108 -6.77 21.90 -8.44
N VAL A 109 -6.05 20.87 -7.98
CA VAL A 109 -4.89 20.32 -8.70
C VAL A 109 -5.30 19.82 -10.10
N LEU A 110 -6.40 19.09 -10.21
CA LEU A 110 -6.87 18.53 -11.49
C LEU A 110 -7.47 19.60 -12.43
N THR A 111 -8.03 20.67 -11.88
CA THR A 111 -8.47 21.84 -12.65
C THR A 111 -7.28 22.50 -13.34
N GLN A 112 -6.17 22.68 -12.60
CA GLN A 112 -4.94 23.31 -13.12
C GLN A 112 -4.09 22.35 -13.97
N ARG A 113 -4.07 21.05 -13.63
CA ARG A 113 -3.25 20.02 -14.26
C ARG A 113 -4.05 18.72 -14.45
N LYS A 114 -4.88 18.68 -15.49
CA LYS A 114 -5.77 17.55 -15.81
C LYS A 114 -5.08 16.19 -15.95
N ASN A 115 -3.81 16.17 -16.34
CA ASN A 115 -3.02 14.94 -16.50
C ASN A 115 -2.15 14.60 -15.27
N SER A 116 -2.43 15.19 -14.11
CA SER A 116 -1.71 14.88 -12.87
C SER A 116 -2.09 13.48 -12.35
N ARG A 117 -1.22 12.50 -12.59
CA ARG A 117 -1.36 11.13 -12.04
C ARG A 117 -1.55 11.14 -10.52
N ALA A 118 -0.74 11.93 -9.81
CA ALA A 118 -0.81 12.05 -8.36
C ALA A 118 -2.13 12.70 -7.91
N GLY A 119 -2.66 13.68 -8.68
CA GLY A 119 -3.95 14.31 -8.43
C GLY A 119 -5.12 13.32 -8.57
N TRP A 120 -5.16 12.54 -9.65
CA TRP A 120 -6.20 11.52 -9.86
C TRP A 120 -6.17 10.45 -8.78
N ARG A 121 -4.97 9.98 -8.40
CA ARG A 121 -4.83 8.99 -7.33
C ARG A 121 -5.26 9.53 -5.96
N LEU A 122 -4.92 10.79 -5.63
CA LEU A 122 -5.36 11.44 -4.40
C LEU A 122 -6.89 11.57 -4.38
N ARG A 123 -7.48 12.02 -5.49
CA ARG A 123 -8.93 12.13 -5.66
C ARG A 123 -9.62 10.78 -5.41
N ALA A 124 -9.18 9.73 -6.10
CA ALA A 124 -9.78 8.41 -5.98
C ALA A 124 -9.76 7.88 -4.53
N ARG A 125 -8.59 7.93 -3.87
CA ARG A 125 -8.47 7.50 -2.46
C ARG A 125 -9.32 8.33 -1.49
N THR A 126 -9.53 9.61 -1.79
CA THR A 126 -10.35 10.50 -0.97
C THR A 126 -11.83 10.18 -1.13
N LEU A 127 -12.31 10.02 -2.36
CA LEU A 127 -13.69 9.60 -2.65
C LEU A 127 -13.98 8.22 -2.04
N GLU A 128 -13.00 7.33 -2.08
CA GLU A 128 -13.11 6.00 -1.49
C GLU A 128 -13.30 6.07 0.02
N ALA A 129 -12.50 6.90 0.69
CA ALA A 129 -12.62 7.14 2.13
C ALA A 129 -13.94 7.84 2.49
N MET A 130 -14.53 8.60 1.56
CA MET A 130 -15.84 9.24 1.70
C MET A 130 -17.01 8.30 1.34
N GLY A 131 -16.75 7.11 0.81
CA GLY A 131 -17.77 6.14 0.42
C GLY A 131 -18.45 6.39 -0.92
N ASP A 132 -17.96 7.32 -1.75
CA ASP A 132 -18.46 7.57 -3.11
C ASP A 132 -17.78 6.61 -4.10
N GLU A 133 -18.31 5.39 -4.18
CA GLU A 133 -17.73 4.32 -4.99
C GLU A 133 -17.75 4.60 -6.51
N PRO A 134 -18.86 5.06 -7.12
CA PRO A 134 -18.87 5.36 -8.55
C PRO A 134 -17.82 6.41 -8.95
N ALA A 135 -17.68 7.50 -8.16
CA ALA A 135 -16.68 8.52 -8.45
C ALA A 135 -15.25 8.03 -8.14
N THR A 136 -15.09 7.12 -7.17
CA THR A 136 -13.82 6.45 -6.87
C THR A 136 -13.32 5.65 -8.08
N ILE A 137 -14.16 4.77 -8.62
CA ILE A 137 -13.85 3.93 -9.78
C ILE A 137 -13.47 4.82 -10.96
N ALA A 138 -14.30 5.81 -11.29
CA ALA A 138 -14.03 6.74 -12.39
C ALA A 138 -12.69 7.49 -12.22
N ALA A 139 -12.33 7.89 -11.00
CA ALA A 139 -11.05 8.57 -10.73
C ALA A 139 -9.85 7.61 -10.85
N TYR A 140 -10.00 6.35 -10.44
CA TYR A 140 -8.96 5.33 -10.59
C TYR A 140 -8.74 4.92 -12.05
N GLU A 141 -9.79 4.78 -12.85
CA GLU A 141 -9.69 4.53 -14.29
C GLU A 141 -8.93 5.66 -15.00
N ARG A 142 -9.19 6.92 -14.64
CA ARG A 142 -8.44 8.07 -15.15
C ARG A 142 -6.96 8.03 -14.75
N TYR A 143 -6.65 7.56 -13.55
CA TYR A 143 -5.27 7.35 -13.12
C TYR A 143 -4.56 6.26 -13.95
N LEU A 144 -5.22 5.13 -14.18
CA LEU A 144 -4.68 4.02 -14.97
C LEU A 144 -4.45 4.42 -16.43
N ALA A 145 -5.38 5.18 -17.03
CA ALA A 145 -5.23 5.68 -18.40
C ALA A 145 -4.01 6.60 -18.60
N LEU A 146 -3.43 7.12 -17.53
CA LEU A 146 -2.24 7.98 -17.53
C LEU A 146 -0.95 7.25 -17.14
N THR A 147 -1.01 5.95 -16.81
CA THR A 147 0.11 5.20 -16.24
C THR A 147 0.43 3.95 -17.07
N GLU A 148 1.72 3.71 -17.36
CA GLU A 148 2.16 2.54 -18.14
C GLU A 148 2.21 1.24 -17.30
N GLU A 149 2.53 1.35 -16.01
CA GLU A 149 2.60 0.23 -15.07
C GLU A 149 1.74 0.49 -13.83
N ASP A 150 0.91 -0.48 -13.43
CA ASP A 150 0.09 -0.39 -12.22
C ASP A 150 0.89 -0.70 -10.95
N GLY A 151 1.85 0.17 -10.62
CA GLY A 151 2.71 0.02 -9.44
C GLY A 151 1.98 0.07 -8.10
N PHE A 152 0.70 0.47 -8.08
CA PHE A 152 -0.10 0.57 -6.85
C PHE A 152 -1.24 -0.45 -6.77
N GLY A 153 -1.41 -1.34 -7.77
CA GLY A 153 -2.47 -2.35 -7.78
C GLY A 153 -3.87 -1.74 -7.87
N VAL A 154 -4.04 -0.64 -8.61
CA VAL A 154 -5.30 0.05 -8.82
C VAL A 154 -6.27 -0.77 -9.69
N ALA A 155 -5.81 -1.50 -10.70
CA ALA A 155 -6.69 -2.32 -11.53
C ALA A 155 -7.37 -3.45 -10.73
N PRO A 156 -6.63 -4.26 -9.93
CA PRO A 156 -7.25 -5.19 -8.99
C PRO A 156 -8.16 -4.51 -7.95
N ARG A 157 -7.85 -3.27 -7.54
CA ARG A 157 -8.70 -2.49 -6.64
C ARG A 157 -10.06 -2.18 -7.28
N ILE A 158 -10.08 -1.66 -8.51
CA ILE A 158 -11.30 -1.38 -9.27
C ILE A 158 -12.14 -2.65 -9.43
N ALA A 159 -11.53 -3.77 -9.84
CA ALA A 159 -12.23 -5.04 -9.97
C ALA A 159 -12.90 -5.46 -8.65
N GLY A 160 -12.25 -5.19 -7.51
CA GLY A 160 -12.79 -5.50 -6.18
C GLY A 160 -13.99 -4.66 -5.80
N LEU A 161 -13.98 -3.37 -6.17
CA LEU A 161 -15.11 -2.47 -5.96
C LEU A 161 -16.30 -2.91 -6.81
N HIS A 162 -16.10 -3.26 -8.09
CA HIS A 162 -17.15 -3.79 -8.95
C HIS A 162 -17.75 -5.10 -8.41
N SER A 163 -16.92 -6.11 -8.16
CA SER A 163 -17.41 -7.40 -7.63
C SER A 163 -18.11 -7.22 -6.29
N ALA A 164 -17.67 -6.28 -5.45
CA ALA A 164 -18.38 -6.01 -4.21
C ALA A 164 -19.71 -5.28 -4.40
N GLY A 165 -19.81 -4.38 -5.38
CA GLY A 165 -21.07 -3.75 -5.77
C GLY A 165 -22.09 -4.79 -6.24
N GLU A 166 -21.67 -5.74 -7.07
CA GLU A 166 -22.50 -6.87 -7.53
C GLU A 166 -23.01 -7.71 -6.35
N GLN A 167 -22.12 -8.08 -5.42
CA GLN A 167 -22.49 -8.86 -4.22
C GLN A 167 -23.44 -8.09 -3.28
N GLN A 168 -23.27 -6.78 -3.17
CA GLN A 168 -24.17 -5.92 -2.40
C GLN A 168 -25.58 -5.88 -3.03
N ASP A 169 -25.64 -5.73 -4.35
CA ASP A 169 -26.90 -5.69 -5.09
C ASP A 169 -27.63 -7.04 -5.04
N GLU A 170 -26.91 -8.15 -5.13
CA GLU A 170 -27.46 -9.49 -4.95
C GLU A 170 -28.01 -9.68 -3.53
N LEU A 171 -27.28 -9.21 -2.51
CA LEU A 171 -27.71 -9.26 -1.12
C LEU A 171 -29.02 -8.48 -0.91
N LEU A 172 -29.09 -7.25 -1.41
CA LEU A 172 -30.29 -6.41 -1.26
C LEU A 172 -31.49 -7.00 -2.02
N THR A 173 -31.25 -7.56 -3.21
CA THR A 173 -32.28 -8.27 -3.99
C THR A 173 -32.82 -9.49 -3.25
N LEU A 174 -31.93 -10.25 -2.58
CA LEU A 174 -32.32 -11.40 -1.77
C LEU A 174 -33.19 -10.97 -0.58
N LEU A 175 -32.84 -9.87 0.10
CA LEU A 175 -33.62 -9.31 1.21
C LEU A 175 -35.00 -8.82 0.75
N GLU A 176 -35.07 -8.08 -0.36
CA GLU A 176 -36.33 -7.58 -0.91
C GLU A 176 -37.27 -8.73 -1.29
N ARG A 177 -36.73 -9.79 -1.90
CA ARG A 177 -37.51 -11.00 -2.23
C ARG A 177 -38.00 -11.73 -0.98
N GLY A 178 -37.19 -11.75 0.08
CA GLY A 178 -37.54 -12.35 1.37
C GLY A 178 -38.61 -11.56 2.13
N CYS A 179 -38.67 -10.24 1.94
CA CYS A 179 -39.63 -9.34 2.58
C CYS A 179 -40.23 -8.32 1.58
N PRO A 180 -41.22 -8.71 0.76
CA PRO A 180 -41.78 -7.83 -0.27
C PRO A 180 -42.42 -6.54 0.28
N GLN A 181 -42.85 -6.56 1.55
CA GLN A 181 -43.41 -5.40 2.26
C GLN A 181 -42.39 -4.27 2.46
N ALA A 182 -41.09 -4.57 2.38
CA ALA A 182 -40.03 -3.59 2.51
C ALA A 182 -40.02 -2.53 1.39
N SER A 183 -40.51 -2.89 0.21
CA SER A 183 -40.58 -1.99 -0.97
C SER A 183 -41.34 -0.69 -0.70
N VAL A 184 -42.34 -0.70 0.20
CA VAL A 184 -43.13 0.49 0.56
C VAL A 184 -42.27 1.57 1.25
N TYR A 185 -41.14 1.17 1.82
CA TYR A 185 -40.22 2.06 2.54
C TYR A 185 -38.97 2.39 1.73
N ALA A 186 -38.83 1.92 0.49
CA ALA A 186 -37.61 2.09 -0.30
C ALA A 186 -37.38 3.54 -0.80
N ASP A 187 -38.41 4.39 -0.80
CA ASP A 187 -38.34 5.76 -1.32
C ASP A 187 -38.30 6.86 -0.24
N GLY A 188 -38.26 6.49 1.05
CA GLY A 188 -38.31 7.45 2.15
C GLY A 188 -36.95 7.74 2.81
N PRO A 189 -36.90 8.66 3.80
CA PRO A 189 -35.67 9.00 4.50
C PRO A 189 -35.10 7.79 5.26
N ALA A 190 -34.00 7.23 4.77
CA ALA A 190 -33.46 5.96 5.27
C ALA A 190 -33.19 5.97 6.79
N THR A 191 -32.68 7.08 7.33
CA THR A 191 -32.39 7.23 8.76
C THR A 191 -33.64 7.13 9.62
N ASP A 192 -34.74 7.77 9.21
CA ASP A 192 -35.98 7.78 9.97
C ASP A 192 -36.64 6.40 9.94
N ILE A 193 -36.66 5.77 8.76
CA ILE A 193 -37.18 4.42 8.56
C ILE A 193 -36.38 3.40 9.37
N TRP A 194 -35.05 3.52 9.38
CA TRP A 194 -34.18 2.67 10.18
C TRP A 194 -34.48 2.81 11.67
N ALA A 195 -34.62 4.04 12.17
CA ALA A 195 -34.95 4.31 13.58
C ALA A 195 -36.30 3.71 13.97
N GLU A 196 -37.32 3.84 13.13
CA GLU A 196 -38.62 3.19 13.35
C GLU A 196 -38.50 1.66 13.37
N GLY A 197 -37.70 1.08 12.48
CA GLY A 197 -37.44 -0.35 12.41
C GLY A 197 -36.79 -0.89 13.70
N VAL A 198 -35.80 -0.17 14.24
CA VAL A 198 -35.16 -0.50 15.52
C VAL A 198 -36.18 -0.40 16.67
N ALA A 199 -36.99 0.65 16.72
CA ALA A 199 -37.99 0.82 17.77
C ALA A 199 -39.05 -0.32 17.76
N LEU A 200 -39.49 -0.75 16.58
CA LEU A 200 -40.39 -1.91 16.45
C LEU A 200 -39.72 -3.21 16.87
N HIS A 201 -38.43 -3.37 16.56
CA HIS A 201 -37.65 -4.51 17.00
C HIS A 201 -37.59 -4.60 18.53
N GLU A 202 -37.30 -3.48 19.20
CA GLU A 202 -37.29 -3.36 20.66
C GLU A 202 -38.67 -3.61 21.29
N ALA A 203 -39.74 -3.20 20.59
CA ALA A 203 -41.12 -3.47 20.99
C ALA A 203 -41.57 -4.93 20.71
N GLY A 204 -40.74 -5.73 20.05
CA GLY A 204 -41.03 -7.13 19.71
C GLY A 204 -41.86 -7.34 18.44
N ASP A 205 -42.21 -6.28 17.70
CA ASP A 205 -42.85 -6.39 16.38
C ASP A 205 -41.81 -6.70 15.31
N ARG A 206 -41.57 -8.01 15.14
CA ARG A 206 -40.53 -8.51 14.22
C ARG A 206 -40.85 -8.26 12.76
N ALA A 207 -42.10 -8.47 12.35
CA ALA A 207 -42.49 -8.31 10.95
C ALA A 207 -42.46 -6.84 10.55
N GLY A 208 -42.96 -5.95 11.41
CA GLY A 208 -42.89 -4.51 11.20
C GLY A 208 -41.46 -3.96 11.19
N ALA A 209 -40.58 -4.50 12.05
CA ALA A 209 -39.17 -4.15 12.08
C ALA A 209 -38.43 -4.61 10.82
N GLU A 210 -38.59 -5.86 10.41
CA GLU A 210 -37.89 -6.42 9.24
C GLU A 210 -38.23 -5.65 7.96
N ALA A 211 -39.51 -5.35 7.72
CA ALA A 211 -39.92 -4.57 6.56
C ALA A 211 -39.28 -3.17 6.51
N ARG A 212 -39.19 -2.48 7.65
CA ARG A 212 -38.56 -1.14 7.72
C ARG A 212 -37.05 -1.18 7.62
N LEU A 213 -36.39 -2.11 8.32
CA LEU A 213 -34.93 -2.22 8.27
C LEU A 213 -34.46 -2.56 6.86
N ILE A 214 -35.09 -3.53 6.19
CA ILE A 214 -34.79 -3.84 4.78
C ILE A 214 -35.12 -2.64 3.88
N GLY A 215 -36.28 -2.00 4.09
CA GLY A 215 -36.68 -0.84 3.33
C GLY A 215 -35.69 0.33 3.42
N ALA A 216 -35.15 0.59 4.61
CA ALA A 216 -34.09 1.57 4.81
C ALA A 216 -32.80 1.20 4.08
N LEU A 217 -32.41 -0.07 4.03
CA LEU A 217 -31.26 -0.52 3.24
C LEU A 217 -31.49 -0.32 1.73
N LEU A 218 -32.72 -0.54 1.25
CA LEU A 218 -33.09 -0.25 -0.14
C LEU A 218 -33.07 1.25 -0.43
N ALA A 219 -33.56 2.08 0.50
CA ALA A 219 -33.50 3.53 0.38
C ALA A 219 -32.05 4.05 0.35
N MET A 220 -31.16 3.51 1.19
CA MET A 220 -29.72 3.83 1.16
C MET A 220 -29.03 3.43 -0.16
N ARG A 221 -29.58 2.49 -0.92
CA ARG A 221 -29.06 2.13 -2.25
C ARG A 221 -29.43 3.18 -3.31
N GLY A 222 -30.63 3.76 -3.20
CA GLY A 222 -31.17 4.73 -4.16
C GLY A 222 -30.82 6.18 -3.86
N ASP A 223 -30.57 6.51 -2.59
CA ASP A 223 -30.04 7.79 -2.15
C ASP A 223 -28.52 7.85 -2.42
N ASP A 224 -27.95 9.04 -2.59
CA ASP A 224 -26.49 9.25 -2.75
C ASP A 224 -25.72 8.99 -1.43
N SER A 225 -26.21 8.06 -0.62
CA SER A 225 -25.65 7.66 0.68
C SER A 225 -24.26 7.04 0.49
N PRO A 226 -23.29 7.37 1.37
CA PRO A 226 -21.99 6.71 1.36
C PRO A 226 -22.12 5.20 1.47
N VAL A 227 -21.41 4.47 0.62
CA VAL A 227 -21.45 3.00 0.63
C VAL A 227 -20.98 2.39 1.95
N THR A 228 -20.19 3.14 2.73
CA THR A 228 -19.77 2.75 4.08
C THR A 228 -20.94 2.67 5.04
N ASP A 229 -21.91 3.58 4.92
CA ASP A 229 -23.06 3.66 5.81
C ASP A 229 -23.98 2.48 5.54
N LEU A 230 -24.25 2.20 4.25
CA LEU A 230 -24.98 1.00 3.83
C LEU A 230 -24.31 -0.29 4.33
N GLN A 231 -22.97 -0.42 4.24
CA GLN A 231 -22.26 -1.60 4.76
C GLN A 231 -22.40 -1.78 6.27
N VAL A 232 -22.38 -0.69 7.03
CA VAL A 232 -22.57 -0.71 8.47
C VAL A 232 -24.00 -1.15 8.79
N SER A 233 -24.99 -0.56 8.13
CA SER A 233 -26.40 -0.90 8.31
C SER A 233 -26.69 -2.36 7.93
N ILE A 234 -26.14 -2.87 6.82
CA ILE A 234 -26.27 -4.30 6.47
C ILE A 234 -25.70 -5.18 7.59
N GLY A 235 -24.51 -4.84 8.11
CA GLY A 235 -23.89 -5.58 9.21
C GLY A 235 -24.77 -5.61 10.46
N GLN A 236 -25.29 -4.45 10.88
CA GLN A 236 -26.19 -4.33 12.02
C GLN A 236 -27.47 -5.15 11.81
N TYR A 237 -28.06 -5.11 10.62
CA TYR A 237 -29.24 -5.90 10.29
C TYR A 237 -28.97 -7.41 10.39
N LEU A 238 -27.83 -7.89 9.87
CA LEU A 238 -27.45 -9.30 9.95
C LEU A 238 -27.22 -9.74 11.40
N ASP A 239 -26.61 -8.90 12.23
CA ASP A 239 -26.43 -9.18 13.66
C ASP A 239 -27.77 -9.34 14.38
N LEU A 240 -28.74 -8.43 14.12
CA LEU A 240 -30.09 -8.52 14.66
C LEU A 240 -30.78 -9.81 14.23
N ARG A 241 -30.67 -10.18 12.94
CA ARG A 241 -31.28 -11.39 12.39
C ARG A 241 -30.66 -12.67 12.94
N LEU A 242 -29.34 -12.70 13.14
CA LEU A 242 -28.62 -13.83 13.73
C LEU A 242 -29.01 -14.06 15.19
N ALA A 243 -29.14 -13.00 15.98
CA ALA A 243 -29.54 -13.09 17.39
C ALA A 243 -30.95 -13.70 17.58
N HIS A 244 -31.81 -13.62 16.56
CA HIS A 244 -33.22 -13.98 16.67
C HIS A 244 -33.61 -15.30 15.99
N GLY A 245 -32.66 -15.98 15.34
CA GLY A 245 -32.85 -17.32 14.77
C GLY A 245 -33.71 -17.35 13.50
N GLY A 246 -33.36 -16.54 12.50
CA GLY A 246 -33.99 -16.58 11.17
C GLY A 246 -33.74 -17.88 10.37
N PRO A 247 -34.33 -18.03 9.17
CA PRO A 247 -34.13 -19.20 8.32
C PRO A 247 -32.64 -19.45 8.02
N LEU A 248 -32.12 -20.60 8.47
CA LEU A 248 -30.68 -20.88 8.48
C LEU A 248 -30.01 -20.78 7.10
N GLU A 249 -30.67 -21.29 6.05
CA GLU A 249 -30.13 -21.28 4.68
C GLU A 249 -30.02 -19.87 4.11
N GLU A 250 -31.08 -19.07 4.25
CA GLU A 250 -31.10 -17.68 3.78
C GLU A 250 -30.10 -16.83 4.56
N THR A 251 -30.04 -16.99 5.89
CA THR A 251 -29.05 -16.30 6.73
C THR A 251 -27.62 -16.70 6.36
N ARG A 252 -27.36 -17.97 6.01
CA ARG A 252 -26.04 -18.39 5.53
C ARG A 252 -25.69 -17.75 4.20
N GLN A 253 -26.65 -17.70 3.26
CA GLN A 253 -26.46 -17.06 1.97
C GLN A 253 -26.18 -15.55 2.13
N LEU A 254 -26.97 -14.84 2.93
CA LEU A 254 -26.75 -13.43 3.23
C LEU A 254 -25.39 -13.17 3.89
N ALA A 255 -24.99 -14.00 4.86
CA ALA A 255 -23.69 -13.89 5.51
C ALA A 255 -22.53 -14.17 4.54
N ALA A 256 -22.70 -15.09 3.59
CA ALA A 256 -21.72 -15.36 2.54
C ALA A 256 -21.55 -14.15 1.61
N LEU A 257 -22.65 -13.61 1.07
CA LEU A 257 -22.67 -12.41 0.22
C LEU A 257 -22.04 -11.21 0.95
N TYR A 258 -22.42 -10.96 2.21
CA TYR A 258 -21.85 -9.89 3.03
C TYR A 258 -20.35 -10.08 3.25
N GLY A 259 -19.93 -11.32 3.54
CA GLY A 259 -18.53 -11.69 3.71
C GLY A 259 -17.71 -11.45 2.43
N GLU A 260 -18.24 -11.84 1.27
CA GLU A 260 -17.61 -11.63 -0.04
C GLU A 260 -17.52 -10.16 -0.41
N MET A 261 -18.62 -9.42 -0.28
CA MET A 261 -18.67 -7.97 -0.46
C MET A 261 -17.57 -7.30 0.38
N ARG A 262 -17.51 -7.57 1.70
CA ARG A 262 -16.50 -6.98 2.60
C ARG A 262 -15.07 -7.37 2.20
N ARG A 263 -14.85 -8.63 1.81
CA ARG A 263 -13.53 -9.11 1.37
C ARG A 263 -13.08 -8.42 0.09
N ASN A 264 -13.95 -8.31 -0.91
CA ASN A 264 -13.65 -7.71 -2.20
C ASN A 264 -13.38 -6.20 -2.07
N ARG A 265 -14.15 -5.47 -1.25
CA ARG A 265 -13.88 -4.04 -0.96
C ARG A 265 -12.63 -3.81 -0.13
N GLN A 266 -12.23 -4.75 0.71
CA GLN A 266 -10.98 -4.59 1.47
C GLN A 266 -9.75 -4.97 0.65
N ARG A 267 -9.85 -6.00 -0.21
CA ARG A 267 -8.65 -6.70 -0.71
C ARG A 267 -8.67 -7.01 -2.22
N GLY A 268 -9.64 -6.51 -2.99
CA GLY A 268 -9.80 -6.90 -4.40
C GLY A 268 -10.41 -8.31 -4.55
N PRO A 269 -10.82 -8.76 -5.74
CA PRO A 269 -11.12 -10.17 -5.98
C PRO A 269 -9.78 -10.95 -5.98
N VAL A 270 -9.81 -12.22 -5.62
CA VAL A 270 -8.63 -13.09 -5.77
C VAL A 270 -9.00 -14.25 -6.68
N PRO A 271 -8.18 -14.53 -7.71
CA PRO A 271 -8.31 -15.76 -8.49
C PRO A 271 -8.32 -16.98 -7.57
N ASP A 272 -9.21 -17.92 -7.81
CA ASP A 272 -9.21 -19.21 -7.14
C ASP A 272 -8.42 -20.22 -7.99
N PRO A 273 -7.40 -20.93 -7.45
CA PRO A 273 -6.89 -20.86 -6.08
C PRO A 273 -6.04 -19.61 -5.77
N THR A 274 -6.22 -19.10 -4.55
CA THR A 274 -5.76 -17.77 -4.06
C THR A 274 -4.26 -17.50 -4.21
N PHE A 275 -3.44 -18.52 -4.44
CA PHE A 275 -2.00 -18.39 -4.68
C PHE A 275 -1.46 -19.44 -5.69
N GLY A 276 -2.32 -19.99 -6.55
CA GLY A 276 -1.95 -21.18 -7.34
C GLY A 276 -1.65 -22.40 -6.45
N ASP A 277 -0.78 -23.28 -6.91
CA ASP A 277 -0.33 -24.49 -6.21
C ASP A 277 0.84 -24.25 -5.24
N VAL A 278 0.99 -23.03 -4.72
CA VAL A 278 2.09 -22.66 -3.80
C VAL A 278 1.94 -23.41 -2.47
N GLN A 279 3.05 -23.96 -1.99
CA GLN A 279 3.15 -24.57 -0.66
C GLN A 279 3.70 -23.56 0.35
N TRP A 280 3.01 -23.42 1.48
CA TRP A 280 3.45 -22.54 2.56
C TRP A 280 4.56 -23.21 3.36
N LEU A 281 5.63 -22.46 3.64
CA LEU A 281 6.73 -22.90 4.48
C LEU A 281 6.67 -22.26 5.85
N THR A 282 6.58 -23.10 6.86
CA THR A 282 6.84 -22.76 8.26
C THR A 282 8.34 -22.73 8.56
N LEU A 283 8.73 -22.18 9.71
CA LEU A 283 10.11 -22.20 10.20
C LEU A 283 10.74 -23.61 10.19
N GLY A 284 10.02 -24.62 10.66
CA GLY A 284 10.51 -26.00 10.74
C GLY A 284 10.71 -26.64 9.37
N GLU A 285 9.78 -26.42 8.44
CA GLU A 285 9.90 -26.92 7.07
C GLU A 285 11.05 -26.24 6.33
N PHE A 286 11.22 -24.93 6.51
CA PHE A 286 12.37 -24.22 5.94
C PHE A 286 13.69 -24.76 6.49
N ARG A 287 13.78 -25.00 7.81
CA ARG A 287 14.97 -25.64 8.43
C ARG A 287 15.28 -26.99 7.76
N ASN A 288 14.27 -27.81 7.52
CA ASN A 288 14.45 -29.11 6.86
C ASN A 288 14.91 -28.96 5.41
N GLN A 289 14.45 -27.93 4.68
CA GLN A 289 14.87 -27.68 3.31
C GLN A 289 16.36 -27.31 3.19
N ILE A 290 16.92 -26.64 4.20
CA ILE A 290 18.31 -26.15 4.20
C ILE A 290 19.30 -27.07 4.93
N ALA A 291 18.81 -28.05 5.68
CA ALA A 291 19.64 -28.91 6.52
C ALA A 291 20.68 -29.70 5.68
N GLY A 292 21.93 -29.66 6.11
CA GLY A 292 23.05 -30.36 5.48
C GLY A 292 23.53 -29.74 4.15
N LYS A 293 22.90 -28.67 3.66
CA LYS A 293 23.21 -28.05 2.37
C LYS A 293 24.19 -26.90 2.51
N SER A 294 25.10 -26.76 1.54
CA SER A 294 25.93 -25.59 1.37
C SER A 294 25.13 -24.42 0.80
N ILE A 295 25.26 -23.24 1.41
CA ILE A 295 24.49 -22.05 1.04
C ILE A 295 25.43 -20.90 0.70
N CYS A 296 25.17 -20.22 -0.41
CA CYS A 296 25.75 -18.90 -0.67
C CYS A 296 24.68 -17.81 -0.77
N LEU A 297 24.96 -16.65 -0.16
CA LEU A 297 24.17 -15.44 -0.29
C LEU A 297 24.91 -14.49 -1.23
N ILE A 298 24.21 -13.94 -2.21
CA ILE A 298 24.83 -13.06 -3.20
C ILE A 298 24.31 -11.64 -3.00
N ALA A 299 25.22 -10.73 -2.67
CA ALA A 299 24.89 -9.32 -2.54
C ALA A 299 24.48 -8.68 -3.86
N ASN A 300 23.74 -7.58 -3.77
CA ASN A 300 23.42 -6.71 -4.90
C ASN A 300 24.50 -5.65 -5.18
N SER A 301 25.69 -5.82 -4.62
CA SER A 301 26.81 -4.91 -4.84
C SER A 301 27.23 -4.88 -6.30
N GLN A 302 27.77 -3.74 -6.74
CA GLN A 302 28.31 -3.60 -8.09
C GLN A 302 29.64 -4.34 -8.25
N SER A 303 30.40 -4.49 -7.16
CA SER A 303 31.69 -5.20 -7.11
C SER A 303 31.57 -6.64 -7.63
N VAL A 304 30.52 -7.36 -7.22
CA VAL A 304 30.22 -8.72 -7.71
C VAL A 304 30.10 -8.78 -9.23
N GLY A 305 29.53 -7.74 -9.86
CA GLY A 305 29.34 -7.70 -11.31
C GLY A 305 30.63 -7.58 -12.11
N ARG A 306 31.78 -7.34 -11.47
CA ARG A 306 33.10 -7.25 -12.11
C ARG A 306 33.93 -8.53 -11.94
N GLY A 307 33.44 -9.49 -11.14
CA GLY A 307 34.15 -10.74 -10.85
C GLY A 307 33.84 -11.86 -11.84
N SER A 308 34.36 -13.05 -11.54
CA SER A 308 34.18 -14.28 -12.34
C SER A 308 33.75 -15.48 -11.47
N MET A 309 33.02 -15.22 -10.38
CA MET A 309 32.66 -16.25 -9.38
C MET A 309 31.48 -17.13 -9.81
N GLY A 310 30.93 -16.93 -11.00
CA GLY A 310 29.70 -17.61 -11.42
C GLY A 310 29.73 -19.13 -11.33
N PRO A 311 30.77 -19.81 -11.85
CA PRO A 311 30.90 -21.26 -11.71
C PRO A 311 30.97 -21.74 -10.26
N GLU A 312 31.67 -21.00 -9.39
CA GLU A 312 31.77 -21.34 -7.96
C GLU A 312 30.43 -21.14 -7.24
N ILE A 313 29.69 -20.08 -7.57
CA ILE A 313 28.35 -19.81 -7.04
C ILE A 313 27.37 -20.92 -7.41
N ASP A 314 27.37 -21.35 -8.67
CA ASP A 314 26.45 -22.38 -9.16
C ASP A 314 26.76 -23.78 -8.57
N ALA A 315 27.94 -23.97 -7.94
CA ALA A 315 28.35 -25.20 -7.28
C ALA A 315 27.79 -25.37 -5.84
N TYR A 316 27.17 -24.34 -5.25
CA TYR A 316 26.49 -24.48 -3.95
C TYR A 316 25.20 -25.26 -4.10
N ASP A 317 24.77 -25.93 -3.03
CA ASP A 317 23.47 -26.63 -3.03
C ASP A 317 22.32 -25.62 -3.14
N LEU A 318 22.43 -24.48 -2.45
CA LEU A 318 21.43 -23.41 -2.47
C LEU A 318 22.08 -22.03 -2.72
N VAL A 319 21.54 -21.33 -3.72
CA VAL A 319 21.91 -19.97 -4.08
C VAL A 319 20.81 -19.00 -3.67
N VAL A 320 21.13 -18.08 -2.76
CA VAL A 320 20.22 -17.07 -2.22
C VAL A 320 20.49 -15.70 -2.84
N ARG A 321 19.43 -15.04 -3.33
CA ARG A 321 19.50 -13.68 -3.89
C ARG A 321 18.47 -12.74 -3.27
N PHE A 322 18.71 -11.43 -3.42
CA PHE A 322 17.92 -10.41 -2.74
C PHE A 322 17.22 -9.44 -3.69
N ASN A 323 15.95 -9.13 -3.43
CA ASN A 323 15.21 -8.02 -4.02
C ASN A 323 15.43 -7.91 -5.56
N SER A 324 16.11 -6.85 -6.01
CA SER A 324 16.39 -6.52 -7.40
C SER A 324 17.74 -7.07 -7.90
N TYR A 325 18.02 -8.35 -7.63
CA TYR A 325 19.20 -9.01 -8.17
C TYR A 325 19.19 -9.03 -9.69
N LYS A 326 20.38 -9.09 -10.28
CA LYS A 326 20.60 -9.25 -11.73
C LYS A 326 21.49 -10.47 -11.96
N ILE A 327 21.06 -11.35 -12.85
CA ILE A 327 21.87 -12.46 -13.33
C ILE A 327 22.88 -11.96 -14.36
N ASP A 328 24.13 -12.29 -14.11
CA ASP A 328 25.27 -12.15 -15.02
C ASP A 328 26.10 -13.42 -14.87
N ALA A 329 25.96 -14.35 -15.81
CA ALA A 329 26.36 -15.74 -15.63
C ALA A 329 27.85 -15.91 -15.25
N PRO A 330 28.82 -15.23 -15.91
CA PRO A 330 30.23 -15.34 -15.54
C PRO A 330 30.52 -14.83 -14.12
N ALA A 331 29.86 -13.75 -13.70
CA ALA A 331 30.17 -13.06 -12.46
C ALA A 331 29.39 -13.58 -11.26
N THR A 332 28.13 -13.94 -11.48
CA THR A 332 27.13 -14.17 -10.43
C THR A 332 26.47 -15.53 -10.50
N GLY A 333 26.80 -16.35 -11.48
CA GLY A 333 26.16 -17.64 -11.71
C GLY A 333 24.79 -17.47 -12.37
N ARG A 334 24.11 -18.59 -12.64
CA ARG A 334 22.80 -18.64 -13.30
C ARG A 334 21.68 -19.04 -12.34
N ARG A 335 22.00 -19.68 -11.22
CA ARG A 335 21.01 -20.26 -10.31
C ARG A 335 20.45 -19.24 -9.33
N THR A 336 19.17 -19.42 -8.98
CA THR A 336 18.50 -18.75 -7.85
C THR A 336 17.53 -19.75 -7.25
N ASP A 337 17.95 -20.44 -6.20
CA ASP A 337 17.11 -21.44 -5.54
C ASP A 337 16.17 -20.76 -4.54
N ILE A 338 16.69 -19.76 -3.81
CA ILE A 338 15.93 -18.95 -2.85
C ILE A 338 16.01 -17.49 -3.25
N HIS A 339 14.86 -16.86 -3.48
CA HIS A 339 14.79 -15.41 -3.59
C HIS A 339 14.18 -14.81 -2.32
N THR A 340 14.93 -13.91 -1.70
CA THR A 340 14.51 -13.18 -0.51
C THR A 340 14.20 -11.73 -0.87
N SER A 341 13.03 -11.23 -0.52
CA SER A 341 12.63 -9.85 -0.83
C SER A 341 11.90 -9.19 0.32
N ILE A 342 11.96 -7.86 0.42
CA ILE A 342 11.04 -7.13 1.30
C ILE A 342 9.71 -6.92 0.57
N HIS A 343 8.59 -7.08 1.27
CA HIS A 343 7.24 -6.99 0.71
C HIS A 343 6.92 -5.66 0.01
N LYS A 344 7.69 -4.61 0.28
CA LYS A 344 7.56 -3.29 -0.36
C LYS A 344 8.21 -3.22 -1.74
N HIS A 345 9.21 -4.06 -2.04
CA HIS A 345 9.90 -4.06 -3.32
C HIS A 345 9.17 -4.94 -4.33
N GLY A 346 9.03 -4.46 -5.57
CA GLY A 346 8.28 -5.14 -6.64
C GLY A 346 9.14 -5.90 -7.66
N PHE A 347 10.44 -6.05 -7.41
CA PHE A 347 11.36 -6.63 -8.40
C PHE A 347 11.47 -8.15 -8.28
N ASN A 348 11.60 -8.81 -9.44
CA ASN A 348 11.85 -10.25 -9.58
C ASN A 348 10.78 -11.16 -8.93
N TRP A 349 9.53 -10.70 -8.80
CA TRP A 349 8.42 -11.52 -8.29
C TRP A 349 7.92 -12.56 -9.29
N ASP A 350 8.14 -12.30 -10.58
CA ASP A 350 7.82 -13.13 -11.73
C ASP A 350 8.93 -14.15 -12.07
N GLN A 351 10.13 -13.96 -11.54
CA GLN A 351 11.26 -14.85 -11.80
C GLN A 351 11.06 -16.20 -11.12
N GLN A 352 11.27 -17.29 -11.86
CA GLN A 352 11.14 -18.65 -11.34
C GLN A 352 12.21 -18.94 -10.28
N VAL A 353 11.76 -19.39 -9.11
CA VAL A 353 12.60 -19.84 -7.99
C VAL A 353 11.95 -21.03 -7.31
N THR A 354 12.72 -21.80 -6.55
CA THR A 354 12.12 -22.89 -5.75
C THR A 354 11.38 -22.32 -4.55
N THR A 355 12.07 -21.46 -3.78
CA THR A 355 11.54 -20.88 -2.54
C THR A 355 11.61 -19.36 -2.59
N ARG A 356 10.52 -18.70 -2.21
CA ARG A 356 10.44 -17.24 -2.09
C ARG A 356 10.18 -16.85 -0.63
N LEU A 357 11.13 -16.14 -0.04
CA LEU A 357 11.01 -15.60 1.32
C LEU A 357 10.74 -14.09 1.24
N ILE A 358 9.55 -13.67 1.66
CA ILE A 358 9.14 -12.27 1.70
C ILE A 358 9.10 -11.80 3.14
N PHE A 359 9.87 -10.76 3.44
CA PHE A 359 9.93 -10.15 4.77
C PHE A 359 9.07 -8.89 4.86
N GLY A 360 8.52 -8.62 6.04
CA GLY A 360 7.73 -7.41 6.29
C GLY A 360 7.44 -7.18 7.76
N GLY A 361 7.43 -5.92 8.19
CA GLY A 361 7.28 -5.59 9.61
C GLY A 361 5.85 -5.64 10.14
N LEU A 362 4.89 -5.22 9.31
CA LEU A 362 3.47 -5.19 9.63
C LEU A 362 2.75 -6.35 8.94
N SER A 363 2.03 -7.17 9.71
CA SER A 363 1.34 -8.37 9.20
C SER A 363 0.33 -8.04 8.10
N GLY A 364 -0.49 -7.01 8.30
CA GLY A 364 -1.51 -6.58 7.33
C GLY A 364 -0.91 -6.21 5.97
N ASP A 365 0.07 -5.30 5.96
CA ASP A 365 0.71 -4.85 4.72
C ASP A 365 1.49 -5.98 4.03
N TRP A 366 2.10 -6.88 4.80
CA TRP A 366 2.80 -8.04 4.26
C TRP A 366 1.84 -9.01 3.56
N LYS A 367 0.72 -9.37 4.20
CA LYS A 367 -0.33 -10.21 3.60
C LYS A 367 -0.90 -9.58 2.34
N ASN A 368 -1.10 -8.26 2.34
CA ASN A 368 -1.57 -7.52 1.18
C ASN A 368 -0.55 -7.59 0.02
N SER A 369 0.74 -7.37 0.30
CA SER A 369 1.80 -7.50 -0.71
C SER A 369 1.86 -8.89 -1.31
N LEU A 370 1.79 -9.95 -0.50
CA LEU A 370 1.81 -11.33 -1.00
C LEU A 370 0.66 -11.61 -1.96
N ARG A 371 -0.57 -11.27 -1.56
CA ARG A 371 -1.78 -11.42 -2.38
C ARG A 371 -1.66 -10.74 -3.74
N ASN A 372 -1.14 -9.52 -3.76
CA ASN A 372 -1.18 -8.70 -4.96
C ASN A 372 0.03 -8.87 -5.88
N ARG A 373 1.10 -9.54 -5.40
CA ARG A 373 2.39 -9.59 -6.13
C ARG A 373 2.89 -11.00 -6.37
N LEU A 374 2.42 -12.01 -5.64
CA LEU A 374 2.79 -13.39 -5.95
C LEU A 374 2.29 -13.75 -7.34
N VAL A 375 3.19 -14.24 -8.17
CA VAL A 375 2.88 -14.71 -9.52
C VAL A 375 2.71 -16.24 -9.44
N PRO A 376 1.53 -16.79 -9.77
CA PRO A 376 1.32 -18.24 -9.82
C PRO A 376 2.37 -18.91 -10.72
N GLY A 377 2.97 -20.01 -10.26
CA GLY A 377 4.01 -20.75 -10.98
C GLY A 377 5.42 -20.15 -10.94
N ALA A 378 5.61 -18.92 -10.45
CA ALA A 378 6.95 -18.33 -10.29
C ALA A 378 7.70 -18.85 -9.05
N GLN A 379 7.03 -19.54 -8.14
CA GLN A 379 7.62 -20.19 -6.97
C GLN A 379 6.86 -21.46 -6.60
N THR A 380 7.57 -22.44 -6.04
CA THR A 380 6.96 -23.63 -5.44
C THR A 380 6.58 -23.38 -3.99
N TYR A 381 7.47 -22.72 -3.25
CA TYR A 381 7.28 -22.45 -1.83
C TYR A 381 7.29 -20.95 -1.49
N VAL A 382 6.43 -20.55 -0.55
CA VAL A 382 6.40 -19.19 0.03
C VAL A 382 6.38 -19.29 1.55
N ASN A 383 7.11 -18.42 2.24
CA ASN A 383 7.10 -18.41 3.70
C ASN A 383 5.76 -17.98 4.31
N ASP A 384 5.41 -18.60 5.42
CA ASP A 384 4.27 -18.18 6.24
C ASP A 384 4.62 -17.02 7.19
N GLU A 385 3.69 -16.71 8.08
CA GLU A 385 3.83 -15.62 9.05
C GLU A 385 4.93 -15.87 10.10
N SER A 386 5.34 -17.13 10.34
CA SER A 386 6.41 -17.47 11.30
C SER A 386 7.78 -16.96 10.84
N LEU A 387 8.00 -16.93 9.53
CA LEU A 387 9.25 -16.52 8.88
C LEU A 387 9.23 -15.05 8.41
N ARG A 388 8.12 -14.33 8.63
CA ARG A 388 7.90 -12.97 8.09
C ARG A 388 8.93 -11.93 8.54
N TRP A 389 9.42 -12.03 9.78
CA TRP A 389 10.37 -11.05 10.33
C TRP A 389 11.36 -11.71 11.28
N PRO A 390 12.38 -12.43 10.76
CA PRO A 390 13.21 -13.33 11.55
C PRO A 390 13.78 -12.73 12.84
N LEU A 391 14.50 -11.61 12.74
CA LEU A 391 15.13 -10.97 13.90
C LEU A 391 14.11 -10.61 15.00
N ARG A 392 12.93 -10.12 14.61
CA ARG A 392 11.90 -9.63 15.55
C ARG A 392 10.97 -10.71 16.05
N ASN A 393 10.48 -11.58 15.18
CA ASN A 393 9.46 -12.59 15.52
C ASN A 393 10.09 -13.85 16.10
N ILE A 394 11.20 -14.31 15.52
CA ILE A 394 11.87 -15.55 15.95
C ILE A 394 12.89 -15.21 17.03
N GLY A 395 13.78 -14.25 16.76
CA GLY A 395 14.82 -13.82 17.69
C GLY A 395 14.29 -13.05 18.90
N ARG A 396 13.07 -12.51 18.81
CA ARG A 396 12.46 -11.63 19.82
C ARG A 396 13.37 -10.45 20.22
N VAL A 397 14.22 -10.00 19.29
CA VAL A 397 15.13 -8.87 19.53
C VAL A 397 14.33 -7.58 19.42
N GLY A 398 14.22 -6.85 20.54
CA GLY A 398 13.50 -5.58 20.61
C GLY A 398 14.25 -4.42 19.98
N ASN A 399 13.56 -3.27 19.87
CA ASN A 399 14.15 -2.02 19.35
C ASN A 399 15.15 -1.39 20.34
N ASP A 400 15.14 -1.82 21.60
CA ASP A 400 16.11 -1.47 22.63
C ASP A 400 17.49 -2.09 22.34
N THR A 401 17.50 -3.34 21.86
CA THR A 401 18.73 -4.08 21.54
C THR A 401 19.21 -3.80 20.13
N TRP A 402 18.27 -3.69 19.18
CA TRP A 402 18.58 -3.38 17.78
C TRP A 402 17.60 -2.29 17.31
N PRO A 403 17.95 -0.99 17.41
CA PRO A 403 16.99 0.09 17.09
C PRO A 403 16.64 0.19 15.61
N ALA A 404 17.59 -0.13 14.72
CA ALA A 404 17.39 -0.01 13.28
C ALA A 404 16.42 -1.05 12.71
N ILE A 405 15.84 -0.78 11.55
CA ILE A 405 15.11 -1.82 10.81
C ILE A 405 16.17 -2.73 10.16
N PRO A 406 16.14 -4.06 10.38
CA PRO A 406 17.12 -4.96 9.75
C PRO A 406 16.90 -5.05 8.24
N THR A 407 17.98 -5.11 7.47
CA THR A 407 17.93 -5.29 6.01
C THR A 407 17.39 -6.67 5.64
N THR A 408 16.94 -6.84 4.38
CA THR A 408 16.54 -8.16 3.85
C THR A 408 17.70 -9.16 3.93
N GLY A 409 18.92 -8.71 3.60
CA GLY A 409 20.13 -9.53 3.67
C GLY A 409 20.41 -9.98 5.10
N PHE A 410 20.33 -9.07 6.07
CA PHE A 410 20.58 -9.38 7.47
C PHE A 410 19.51 -10.29 8.08
N ASN A 411 18.21 -10.09 7.77
CA ASN A 411 17.17 -11.02 8.24
C ASN A 411 17.40 -12.46 7.75
N MET A 412 17.80 -12.61 6.48
CA MET A 412 18.11 -13.93 5.92
C MET A 412 19.34 -14.54 6.58
N LEU A 413 20.39 -13.75 6.74
CA LEU A 413 21.62 -14.20 7.37
C LEU A 413 21.39 -14.63 8.82
N TRP A 414 20.72 -13.79 9.60
CA TRP A 414 20.35 -14.07 10.98
C TRP A 414 19.52 -15.35 11.08
N LEU A 415 18.56 -15.54 10.16
CA LEU A 415 17.73 -16.75 10.12
C LEU A 415 18.57 -18.02 9.89
N LEU A 416 19.50 -17.99 8.93
CA LEU A 416 20.37 -19.12 8.63
C LEU A 416 21.34 -19.45 9.76
N ASP A 417 21.88 -18.42 10.42
CA ASP A 417 22.71 -18.57 11.62
C ASP A 417 21.91 -19.19 12.77
N PHE A 418 20.74 -18.61 13.06
CA PHE A 418 19.83 -19.09 14.12
C PHE A 418 19.39 -20.54 13.93
N LEU A 419 19.09 -20.95 12.70
CA LEU A 419 18.65 -22.31 12.40
C LEU A 419 19.77 -23.35 12.51
N ASP A 420 21.02 -22.90 12.36
CA ASP A 420 22.26 -23.68 12.46
C ASP A 420 22.16 -25.08 11.80
N ALA A 421 21.64 -25.10 10.58
CA ALA A 421 21.32 -26.34 9.87
C ALA A 421 22.24 -26.58 8.65
N SER A 422 22.95 -25.56 8.19
CA SER A 422 23.78 -25.61 6.99
C SER A 422 25.26 -25.65 7.37
N PRO A 423 26.00 -26.71 6.96
CA PRO A 423 27.40 -26.88 7.33
C PRO A 423 28.33 -25.86 6.68
N LYS A 424 27.89 -25.23 5.58
CA LYS A 424 28.65 -24.21 4.87
C LYS A 424 27.78 -22.99 4.57
N LEU A 425 28.24 -21.81 4.97
CA LEU A 425 27.53 -20.54 4.76
C LEU A 425 28.49 -19.43 4.33
N ASP A 426 28.39 -19.05 3.05
CA ASP A 426 29.26 -18.04 2.46
C ASP A 426 28.47 -16.82 1.96
N LEU A 427 29.01 -15.63 2.24
CA LEU A 427 28.52 -14.35 1.76
C LEU A 427 29.40 -13.91 0.60
N ILE A 428 28.82 -13.80 -0.60
CA ILE A 428 29.53 -13.41 -1.81
C ILE A 428 29.24 -11.95 -2.13
N GLY A 429 30.30 -11.13 -2.12
CA GLY A 429 30.23 -9.74 -2.53
C GLY A 429 29.63 -8.75 -1.55
N PHE A 430 29.52 -9.12 -0.28
CA PHE A 430 29.01 -8.24 0.76
C PHE A 430 30.06 -7.16 1.07
N ASP A 431 29.89 -6.00 0.44
CA ASP A 431 30.70 -4.80 0.68
C ASP A 431 29.95 -3.76 1.54
N PHE A 432 28.86 -4.18 2.19
CA PHE A 432 28.05 -3.36 3.08
C PHE A 432 27.65 -2.01 2.47
N TYR A 433 27.24 -2.07 1.19
CA TYR A 433 26.71 -0.95 0.40
C TYR A 433 27.76 0.07 -0.06
N GLU A 434 29.06 -0.22 0.12
CA GLU A 434 30.14 0.64 -0.36
C GLU A 434 30.08 0.86 -1.88
N SER A 435 29.67 -0.15 -2.68
CA SER A 435 29.46 -0.01 -4.13
C SER A 435 28.00 0.15 -4.56
N GLY A 436 27.07 0.36 -3.62
CA GLY A 436 25.64 0.58 -3.87
C GLY A 436 24.73 -0.63 -3.60
N ALA A 437 23.41 -0.36 -3.55
CA ALA A 437 22.39 -1.31 -3.05
C ALA A 437 21.63 -2.11 -4.14
N TYR A 438 21.71 -1.68 -5.40
CA TYR A 438 20.80 -2.13 -6.46
C TYR A 438 21.54 -2.41 -7.78
N ARG A 439 21.08 -3.42 -8.54
CA ARG A 439 21.66 -3.81 -9.84
C ARG A 439 20.74 -3.62 -11.04
N LEU A 440 19.42 -3.59 -10.84
CA LEU A 440 18.48 -3.25 -11.91
C LEU A 440 18.38 -1.73 -12.07
N LYS A 441 18.35 -1.26 -13.32
CA LYS A 441 18.31 0.18 -13.65
C LYS A 441 17.15 0.91 -12.98
N ASP A 442 15.98 0.28 -12.92
CA ASP A 442 14.80 0.89 -12.31
C ASP A 442 14.84 0.87 -10.78
N ALA A 443 15.49 -0.12 -10.18
CA ALA A 443 15.72 -0.15 -8.74
C ALA A 443 16.74 0.90 -8.29
N MET A 444 17.74 1.24 -9.11
CA MET A 444 18.72 2.29 -8.80
C MET A 444 18.10 3.69 -8.61
N LYS A 445 16.87 3.91 -9.09
CA LYS A 445 16.13 5.17 -8.90
C LYS A 445 15.46 5.27 -7.52
N MET A 446 15.44 4.19 -6.74
CA MET A 446 14.85 4.18 -5.41
C MET A 446 15.82 4.79 -4.38
N PRO A 447 15.33 5.64 -3.46
CA PRO A 447 16.17 6.15 -2.38
C PRO A 447 16.66 5.01 -1.48
N ILE A 448 17.95 5.02 -1.15
CA ILE A 448 18.49 4.15 -0.09
C ILE A 448 17.93 4.70 1.23
N THR A 449 17.09 3.92 1.90
CA THR A 449 16.38 4.40 3.08
C THR A 449 17.34 4.48 4.27
N SER A 450 17.38 5.63 4.97
CA SER A 450 18.24 5.88 6.15
C SER A 450 17.78 5.15 7.42
N VAL A 451 16.69 4.37 7.36
CA VAL A 451 16.15 3.60 8.50
C VAL A 451 16.93 2.33 8.81
N HIS A 452 17.89 1.96 7.96
CA HIS A 452 18.79 0.83 8.14
C HIS A 452 20.13 1.33 8.70
N GLU A 453 20.69 0.59 9.67
CA GLU A 453 22.02 0.85 10.21
C GLU A 453 22.96 -0.27 9.78
N TYR A 454 23.75 0.00 8.75
CA TYR A 454 24.61 -1.00 8.10
C TYR A 454 25.86 -1.35 8.92
N THR A 455 26.30 -0.46 9.80
CA THR A 455 27.49 -0.66 10.63
C THR A 455 27.30 -1.80 11.63
N SER A 456 26.13 -1.86 12.28
CA SER A 456 25.78 -2.90 13.24
C SER A 456 25.65 -4.28 12.56
N GLU A 457 25.06 -4.32 11.36
CA GLU A 457 24.99 -5.54 10.54
C GLU A 457 26.40 -6.03 10.14
N LYS A 458 27.28 -5.12 9.70
CA LYS A 458 28.68 -5.42 9.37
C LYS A 458 29.43 -5.99 10.57
N ALA A 459 29.32 -5.35 11.74
CA ALA A 459 29.98 -5.81 12.95
C ALA A 459 29.54 -7.25 13.32
N TRP A 460 28.23 -7.52 13.27
CA TRP A 460 27.68 -8.84 13.56
C TRP A 460 28.21 -9.93 12.62
N VAL A 461 28.32 -9.61 11.33
CA VAL A 461 28.89 -10.52 10.31
C VAL A 461 30.35 -10.81 10.59
N MET A 462 31.14 -9.76 10.82
CA MET A 462 32.59 -9.88 10.98
C MET A 462 32.97 -10.61 12.27
N GLU A 463 32.16 -10.52 13.32
CA GLU A 463 32.33 -11.31 14.56
C GLU A 463 32.20 -12.83 14.32
N ARG A 464 31.42 -13.24 13.32
CA ARG A 464 31.16 -14.65 12.98
C ARG A 464 32.00 -15.17 11.82
N ALA A 465 32.78 -14.31 11.18
CA ALA A 465 33.57 -14.69 10.02
C ALA A 465 34.74 -15.61 10.43
N GLN A 466 34.82 -16.78 9.82
CA GLN A 466 35.96 -17.70 9.94
C GLN A 466 37.05 -17.38 8.92
N SER A 467 36.68 -16.88 7.74
CA SER A 467 37.62 -16.37 6.76
C SER A 467 37.03 -15.25 5.91
N VAL A 468 37.88 -14.35 5.46
CA VAL A 468 37.49 -13.18 4.66
C VAL A 468 38.49 -13.01 3.51
N THR A 469 37.96 -12.91 2.30
CA THR A 469 38.68 -12.49 1.10
C THR A 469 37.97 -11.28 0.49
N ASP A 470 38.55 -10.70 -0.56
CA ASP A 470 37.95 -9.56 -1.27
C ASP A 470 36.53 -9.85 -1.81
N THR A 471 36.19 -11.11 -2.05
CA THR A 471 34.93 -11.51 -2.68
C THR A 471 34.05 -12.42 -1.84
N ARG A 472 34.58 -13.04 -0.78
CA ARG A 472 33.88 -14.02 0.06
C ARG A 472 34.14 -13.76 1.54
N ILE A 473 33.06 -13.76 2.32
CA ILE A 473 33.12 -13.90 3.77
C ILE A 473 32.51 -15.26 4.11
N SER A 474 33.30 -16.14 4.71
CA SER A 474 32.84 -17.47 5.14
C SER A 474 32.55 -17.46 6.63
N LEU A 475 31.35 -17.90 7.01
CA LEU A 475 30.93 -17.98 8.41
C LEU A 475 31.13 -19.37 9.03
N ARG A 476 31.14 -20.41 8.18
CA ARG A 476 31.47 -21.80 8.49
C ARG A 476 31.57 -22.63 7.23
#